data_AF-A0A5M6CK46-F1
#
_entry.id   AF-A0A5M6CK46-F1
#
_cell.length_a   1.000
_cell.length_b   1.000
_cell.length_c   1.000
_cell.angle_alpha   90.00
_cell.angle_beta   90.00
_cell.angle_gamma   90.00
#
_symmetry.space_group_name_H-M   'P 1'
#
loop_
_entity.id
_entity.type
_entity.pdbx_description
1 polymer ?
#
loop_
_entity_poly.entity_id
_entity_poly.type
_entity_poly.pdbx_seq_one_letter_code
_entity_poly.pdbx_strand_id
1 'polypeptide(L)'
;MWIRNSLAVLFGVCGILSCKSEKEKGFNEQMQHLGVNITPETRAILEIGDEGCPNCNQSMVNAFCHFKNNDNVFFLVAVNPNKLDISCFLEDDRCSNIIVCKKEDFEKSKLEFNTRVFLLKNGTVDSTIHFDADNWEEATEYVSRALSDD
;
A
#
# COMPACT_ATOMS: atom_id res chain seq x y z
N MET A 1 58.32 -27.20 -13.70
CA MET A 1 57.67 -27.29 -15.03
C MET A 1 56.75 -28.50 -14.98
N TRP A 2 55.46 -28.33 -15.32
CA TRP A 2 54.32 -29.27 -15.42
C TRP A 2 53.05 -28.75 -14.70
N ILE A 3 52.14 -28.22 -15.54
CA ILE A 3 50.67 -28.34 -15.61
C ILE A 3 49.80 -27.99 -14.36
N ARG A 4 48.96 -26.95 -14.49
CA ARG A 4 47.48 -27.09 -14.49
C ARG A 4 46.73 -25.82 -14.91
N ASN A 5 45.80 -26.04 -15.85
CA ASN A 5 44.69 -25.18 -16.24
C ASN A 5 43.87 -24.70 -15.04
N SER A 6 43.43 -23.44 -15.09
CA SER A 6 42.09 -23.06 -14.63
C SER A 6 41.60 -21.85 -15.42
N LEU A 7 40.73 -22.11 -16.40
CA LEU A 7 39.67 -21.18 -16.76
C LEU A 7 38.86 -20.87 -15.49
N ALA A 8 38.73 -19.59 -15.15
CA ALA A 8 37.64 -19.11 -14.31
C ALA A 8 36.82 -18.14 -15.16
N VAL A 9 35.78 -18.69 -15.73
CA VAL A 9 34.58 -17.98 -16.16
C VAL A 9 33.99 -17.31 -14.93
N LEU A 10 33.80 -15.99 -14.95
CA LEU A 10 32.77 -15.35 -14.15
C LEU A 10 31.90 -14.50 -15.06
N PHE A 11 30.74 -15.10 -15.34
CA PHE A 11 29.56 -14.47 -15.88
C PHE A 11 29.17 -13.24 -15.05
N GLY A 12 28.78 -12.19 -15.77
CA GLY A 12 27.55 -11.43 -15.56
C GLY A 12 27.17 -11.04 -14.13
N VAL A 13 27.32 -9.75 -13.84
CA VAL A 13 26.23 -8.96 -13.22
C VAL A 13 26.23 -7.58 -13.87
N CYS A 14 25.75 -7.51 -15.10
CA CYS A 14 25.35 -6.26 -15.73
C CYS A 14 23.83 -6.14 -15.55
N GLY A 15 23.37 -5.13 -14.82
CA GLY A 15 21.95 -4.75 -14.82
C GLY A 15 21.12 -5.12 -13.58
N ILE A 16 21.56 -4.74 -12.38
CA ILE A 16 20.63 -4.40 -11.30
C ILE A 16 20.77 -2.90 -11.01
N LEU A 17 20.42 -2.08 -11.98
CA LEU A 17 20.21 -0.65 -11.77
C LEU A 17 19.18 -0.20 -12.79
N SER A 18 18.10 0.40 -12.29
CA SER A 18 17.06 1.09 -13.05
C SER A 18 15.85 0.27 -13.55
N CYS A 19 15.15 -0.41 -12.62
CA CYS A 19 13.71 -0.69 -12.79
C CYS A 19 12.83 -0.15 -11.64
N LYS A 20 13.41 0.53 -10.65
CA LYS A 20 12.66 1.12 -9.53
C LYS A 20 12.00 2.46 -9.90
N SER A 21 12.71 3.34 -10.62
CA SER A 21 12.31 4.75 -10.74
C SER A 21 11.08 5.06 -11.62
N GLU A 22 10.75 4.26 -12.64
CA GLU A 22 9.61 4.57 -13.53
C GLU A 22 8.26 4.14 -12.92
N LYS A 23 8.21 3.00 -12.22
CA LYS A 23 7.00 2.58 -11.49
C LYS A 23 6.74 3.47 -10.27
N GLU A 24 7.80 3.97 -9.64
CA GLU A 24 7.74 4.87 -8.48
C GLU A 24 7.23 6.27 -8.82
N LYS A 25 7.65 6.84 -9.97
CA LYS A 25 7.11 8.15 -10.43
C LYS A 25 5.61 8.09 -10.70
N GLY A 26 5.16 7.00 -11.34
CA GLY A 26 3.74 6.78 -11.58
C GLY A 26 2.94 6.78 -10.27
N PHE A 27 3.38 6.03 -9.26
CA PHE A 27 2.64 5.90 -8.00
C PHE A 27 2.41 7.24 -7.29
N ASN A 28 3.45 8.05 -7.12
CA ASN A 28 3.31 9.33 -6.42
C ASN A 28 2.43 10.32 -7.20
N GLU A 29 2.54 10.35 -8.53
CA GLU A 29 1.66 11.17 -9.39
C GLU A 29 0.21 10.70 -9.31
N GLN A 30 -0.02 9.38 -9.28
CA GLN A 30 -1.35 8.77 -9.12
C GLN A 30 -1.98 9.14 -7.78
N MET A 31 -1.20 9.05 -6.70
CA MET A 31 -1.67 9.37 -5.35
C MET A 31 -1.93 10.87 -5.18
N GLN A 32 -1.08 11.73 -5.74
CA GLN A 32 -1.32 13.18 -5.77
C GLN A 32 -2.59 13.55 -6.56
N HIS A 33 -2.89 12.84 -7.66
CA HIS A 33 -4.14 13.05 -8.41
C HIS A 33 -5.38 12.78 -7.55
N LEU A 34 -5.27 11.86 -6.60
CA LEU A 34 -6.33 11.52 -5.65
C LEU A 34 -6.34 12.45 -4.41
N GLY A 35 -5.43 13.41 -4.32
CA GLY A 35 -5.30 14.31 -3.18
C GLY A 35 -4.51 13.72 -2.00
N VAL A 36 -3.83 12.59 -2.19
CA VAL A 36 -2.94 11.98 -1.19
C VAL A 36 -1.58 12.66 -1.25
N ASN A 37 -1.18 13.32 -0.15
CA ASN A 37 0.15 13.90 -0.03
C ASN A 37 1.08 12.95 0.71
N ILE A 38 1.93 12.24 -0.04
CA ILE A 38 2.90 11.28 0.52
C ILE A 38 4.09 12.07 1.08
N THR A 39 4.36 11.87 2.36
CA THR A 39 5.52 12.44 3.05
C THR A 39 6.53 11.33 3.38
N PRO A 40 7.78 11.66 3.73
CA PRO A 40 8.73 10.66 4.22
C PRO A 40 8.27 9.89 5.46
N GLU A 41 7.36 10.47 6.25
CA GLU A 41 6.75 9.88 7.46
C GLU A 41 5.53 9.01 7.11
N THR A 42 5.00 9.09 5.89
CA THR A 42 3.90 8.23 5.46
C THR A 42 4.40 6.80 5.37
N ARG A 43 3.84 5.92 6.19
CA ARG A 43 4.24 4.50 6.26
C ARG A 43 3.28 3.55 5.55
N ALA A 44 2.03 3.96 5.35
CA ALA A 44 1.10 3.14 4.60
C ALA A 44 -0.03 3.91 3.93
N ILE A 45 -0.55 3.35 2.83
CA ILE A 45 -1.78 3.79 2.18
C ILE A 45 -2.66 2.55 2.01
N LEU A 46 -3.86 2.58 2.58
CA LEU A 46 -4.90 1.58 2.32
C LEU A 46 -5.84 2.08 1.24
N GLU A 47 -5.90 1.32 0.17
CA GLU A 47 -6.86 1.48 -0.90
C GLU A 47 -7.98 0.47 -0.69
N ILE A 48 -9.23 0.91 -0.74
CA ILE A 48 -10.42 0.06 -0.68
C ILE A 48 -11.20 0.21 -1.99
N GLY A 49 -11.12 -0.84 -2.80
CA GLY A 49 -11.90 -0.97 -4.04
C GLY A 49 -13.32 -1.48 -3.80
N ASP A 50 -14.12 -1.54 -4.87
CA ASP A 50 -15.55 -1.90 -4.88
C ASP A 50 -15.85 -3.30 -4.29
N GLU A 51 -14.85 -4.20 -4.23
CA GLU A 51 -14.99 -5.57 -3.71
C GLU A 51 -14.68 -5.69 -2.20
N GLY A 52 -14.19 -4.62 -1.56
CA GLY A 52 -13.93 -4.62 -0.12
C GLY A 52 -15.21 -4.44 0.70
N CYS A 53 -15.38 -5.22 1.78
CA CYS A 53 -16.39 -4.95 2.80
C CYS A 53 -15.71 -4.69 4.15
N PRO A 54 -15.34 -3.44 4.46
CA PRO A 54 -14.67 -3.15 5.71
C PRO A 54 -15.47 -3.48 6.96
N ASN A 55 -16.78 -3.20 6.91
CA ASN A 55 -17.71 -3.56 7.97
C ASN A 55 -17.83 -5.08 8.21
N CYS A 56 -17.45 -5.90 7.23
CA CYS A 56 -17.46 -7.36 7.39
C CYS A 56 -16.26 -7.86 8.21
N ASN A 57 -15.23 -7.03 8.46
CA ASN A 57 -14.02 -7.45 9.15
C ASN A 57 -13.61 -6.43 10.24
N GLN A 58 -14.11 -6.65 11.45
CA GLN A 58 -13.81 -5.77 12.60
C GLN A 58 -12.31 -5.77 12.97
N SER A 59 -11.60 -6.88 12.76
CA SER A 59 -10.15 -6.97 13.03
C SER A 59 -9.38 -5.99 12.15
N MET A 60 -9.78 -5.85 10.90
CA MET A 60 -9.23 -4.88 9.97
C MET A 60 -9.46 -3.44 10.44
N VAL A 61 -10.72 -3.09 10.75
CA VAL A 61 -11.08 -1.75 11.22
C VAL A 61 -10.25 -1.38 12.45
N ASN A 62 -10.16 -2.29 13.41
CA ASN A 62 -9.40 -2.10 14.63
C ASN A 62 -7.91 -1.90 14.37
N ALA A 63 -7.31 -2.72 13.49
CA ALA A 63 -5.90 -2.60 13.12
C ALA A 63 -5.63 -1.24 12.48
N PHE A 64 -6.39 -0.85 11.45
CA PHE A 64 -6.13 0.40 10.74
C PHE A 64 -6.44 1.66 11.56
N CYS A 65 -7.52 1.68 12.36
CA CYS A 65 -7.75 2.81 13.27
C CYS A 65 -6.74 2.87 14.41
N HIS A 66 -6.07 1.76 14.78
CA HIS A 66 -4.96 1.79 15.73
C HIS A 66 -3.73 2.51 15.13
N PHE A 67 -3.36 2.22 13.88
CA PHE A 67 -2.18 2.81 13.24
C PHE A 67 -2.35 4.28 12.87
N LYS A 68 -3.59 4.77 12.75
CA LYS A 68 -3.85 6.13 12.30
C LYS A 68 -3.58 7.23 13.34
N ASN A 69 -3.52 6.85 14.61
CA ASN A 69 -3.12 7.75 15.70
C ASN A 69 -1.62 7.70 16.00
N ASN A 70 -0.87 6.87 15.25
CA ASN A 70 0.57 6.81 15.34
C ASN A 70 1.16 7.82 14.33
N ASP A 71 2.28 8.47 14.66
CA ASP A 71 2.83 9.66 13.97
C ASP A 71 3.23 9.45 12.50
N ASN A 72 3.00 8.26 11.96
CA ASN A 72 3.46 7.82 10.65
C ASN A 72 2.28 7.69 9.68
N VAL A 73 1.89 8.83 9.12
CA VAL A 73 0.65 9.10 8.38
C VAL A 73 0.16 7.94 7.49
N PHE A 74 -1.09 7.49 7.75
CA PHE A 74 -1.85 6.52 6.98
C PHE A 74 -3.00 7.18 6.23
N PHE A 75 -3.23 6.81 4.97
CA PHE A 75 -4.38 7.29 4.17
C PHE A 75 -5.31 6.16 3.81
N LEU A 76 -6.62 6.39 3.95
CA LEU A 76 -7.66 5.55 3.39
C LEU A 76 -8.15 6.15 2.07
N VAL A 77 -8.10 5.39 0.98
CA VAL A 77 -8.65 5.78 -0.33
C VAL A 77 -9.83 4.88 -0.66
N ALA A 78 -11.06 5.41 -0.58
CA ALA A 78 -12.29 4.68 -0.88
C ALA A 78 -12.86 5.13 -2.23
N VAL A 79 -13.09 4.19 -3.15
CA VAL A 79 -13.36 4.50 -4.56
C VAL A 79 -14.86 4.72 -4.87
N ASN A 80 -15.76 4.26 -4.00
CA ASN A 80 -17.20 4.48 -4.18
C ASN A 80 -17.98 4.41 -2.87
N PRO A 81 -18.24 5.54 -2.19
CA PRO A 81 -18.94 5.55 -0.89
C PRO A 81 -20.40 5.07 -0.98
N ASN A 82 -21.01 5.05 -2.18
CA ASN A 82 -22.38 4.55 -2.35
C ASN A 82 -22.46 3.02 -2.41
N LYS A 83 -21.33 2.34 -2.63
CA LYS A 83 -21.22 0.88 -2.68
C LYS A 83 -20.39 0.30 -1.54
N LEU A 84 -19.48 1.11 -0.99
CA LEU A 84 -18.62 0.75 0.12
C LEU A 84 -19.14 1.39 1.39
N ASP A 85 -19.55 0.54 2.32
CA ASP A 85 -19.88 0.99 3.66
C ASP A 85 -18.58 1.16 4.48
N ILE A 86 -18.09 2.39 4.49
CA ILE A 86 -16.92 2.83 5.28
C ILE A 86 -17.33 3.56 6.56
N SER A 87 -18.60 3.46 6.97
CA SER A 87 -19.11 4.09 8.19
C SER A 87 -18.26 3.77 9.41
N CYS A 88 -17.78 2.53 9.56
CA CYS A 88 -16.90 2.13 10.66
C CYS A 88 -15.62 2.98 10.78
N PHE A 89 -15.10 3.49 9.67
CA PHE A 89 -13.93 4.37 9.67
C PHE A 89 -14.32 5.84 9.84
N LEU A 90 -15.48 6.24 9.33
CA LEU A 90 -15.96 7.63 9.44
C LEU A 90 -16.49 7.97 10.84
N GLU A 91 -17.08 6.99 11.53
CA GLU A 91 -17.65 7.14 12.88
C GLU A 91 -16.59 7.09 13.98
N ASP A 92 -15.41 6.54 13.68
CA ASP A 92 -14.31 6.51 14.62
C ASP A 92 -13.50 7.82 14.51
N ASP A 93 -13.60 8.68 15.50
CA ASP A 93 -12.85 9.96 15.56
C ASP A 93 -11.33 9.75 15.48
N ARG A 94 -10.86 8.54 15.80
CA ARG A 94 -9.47 8.10 15.62
C ARG A 94 -9.10 7.90 14.16
N CYS A 95 -10.06 8.03 13.24
CA CYS A 95 -9.97 7.74 11.82
C CYS A 95 -10.06 9.00 10.89
N SER A 96 -9.45 10.13 11.27
CA SER A 96 -9.43 11.42 10.52
C SER A 96 -8.64 11.57 9.18
N ASN A 97 -7.92 10.56 8.64
CA ASN A 97 -7.12 10.71 7.41
C ASN A 97 -7.71 9.88 6.27
N ILE A 98 -8.96 10.20 5.90
CA ILE A 98 -9.73 9.47 4.90
C ILE A 98 -9.92 10.36 3.69
N ILE A 99 -9.57 9.82 2.53
CA ILE A 99 -9.81 10.43 1.23
C ILE A 99 -10.86 9.57 0.53
N VAL A 100 -12.02 10.17 0.30
CA VAL A 100 -13.09 9.54 -0.46
C VAL A 100 -12.99 10.03 -1.90
N CYS A 101 -12.68 9.12 -2.81
CA CYS A 101 -12.58 9.40 -4.23
C CYS A 101 -13.83 8.92 -4.95
N LYS A 102 -14.13 9.56 -6.08
CA LYS A 102 -15.10 9.02 -7.02
C LYS A 102 -14.42 8.00 -7.93
N LYS A 103 -15.20 7.01 -8.37
CA LYS A 103 -14.75 5.97 -9.29
C LYS A 103 -14.06 6.54 -10.53
N GLU A 104 -14.62 7.61 -11.11
CA GLU A 104 -14.09 8.22 -12.33
C GLU A 104 -12.71 8.87 -12.11
N ASP A 105 -12.44 9.41 -10.93
CA ASP A 105 -11.14 10.02 -10.61
C ASP A 105 -10.09 8.94 -10.32
N PHE A 106 -10.53 7.80 -9.80
CA PHE A 106 -9.71 6.61 -9.63
C PHE A 106 -9.38 5.92 -10.96
N GLU A 107 -10.33 5.85 -11.91
CA GLU A 107 -10.05 5.34 -13.27
C GLU A 107 -8.99 6.19 -13.99
N LYS A 108 -9.02 7.52 -13.80
CA LYS A 108 -8.01 8.43 -14.36
C LYS A 108 -6.63 8.23 -13.75
N SER A 109 -6.54 7.80 -12.49
CA SER A 109 -5.27 7.49 -11.85
C SER A 109 -4.67 6.17 -12.36
N LYS A 110 -5.34 5.39 -13.21
CA LYS A 110 -4.86 4.08 -13.70
C LYS A 110 -4.56 3.09 -12.57
N LEU A 111 -5.11 3.30 -11.37
CA LEU A 111 -5.05 2.33 -10.30
C LEU A 111 -6.12 1.26 -10.55
N GLU A 112 -5.86 0.04 -10.08
CA GLU A 112 -6.79 -1.08 -10.18
C GLU A 112 -7.79 -1.03 -9.03
N PHE A 113 -9.01 -1.50 -9.25
CA PHE A 113 -10.09 -1.48 -8.25
C PHE A 113 -9.97 -2.62 -7.25
N ASN A 114 -8.90 -2.63 -6.45
CA ASN A 114 -8.62 -3.71 -5.51
C ASN A 114 -8.55 -3.18 -4.07
N THR A 115 -8.77 -4.05 -3.08
CA THR A 115 -8.40 -3.71 -1.70
C THR A 115 -6.95 -4.08 -1.48
N ARG A 116 -6.12 -3.10 -1.11
CA ARG A 116 -4.67 -3.31 -0.92
C ARG A 116 -4.06 -2.27 0.00
N VAL A 117 -2.96 -2.65 0.65
CA VAL A 117 -2.11 -1.72 1.40
C VAL A 117 -0.77 -1.57 0.69
N PHE A 118 -0.38 -0.32 0.45
CA PHE A 118 0.98 0.03 0.09
C PHE A 118 1.74 0.32 1.37
N LEU A 119 2.77 -0.47 1.67
CA LEU A 119 3.72 -0.14 2.72
C LEU A 119 4.81 0.74 2.13
N LEU A 120 5.11 1.82 2.83
CA LEU A 120 5.99 2.88 2.38
C LEU A 120 7.22 2.97 3.29
N LYS A 121 8.37 3.20 2.67
CA LYS A 121 9.63 3.49 3.36
C LYS A 121 10.21 4.76 2.79
N ASN A 122 10.29 5.81 3.62
CA ASN A 122 10.72 7.15 3.23
C ASN A 122 9.91 7.71 2.03
N GLY A 123 8.59 7.52 2.05
CA GLY A 123 7.68 8.01 0.99
C GLY A 123 7.73 7.23 -0.33
N THR A 124 8.36 6.05 -0.34
CA THR A 124 8.44 5.17 -1.52
C THR A 124 7.81 3.83 -1.22
N VAL A 125 7.11 3.23 -2.20
CA VAL A 125 6.50 1.90 -2.06
C VAL A 125 7.59 0.86 -1.85
N ASP A 126 7.60 0.24 -0.67
CA ASP A 126 8.45 -0.89 -0.34
C ASP A 126 7.76 -2.20 -0.73
N SER A 127 6.49 -2.34 -0.36
CA SER A 127 5.68 -3.51 -0.67
C SER A 127 4.20 -3.18 -0.86
N THR A 128 3.47 -4.10 -1.50
CA THR A 128 2.03 -3.99 -1.74
C THR A 128 1.38 -5.30 -1.32
N ILE A 129 0.41 -5.21 -0.42
CA ILE A 129 -0.31 -6.35 0.15
C ILE A 129 -1.74 -6.29 -0.37
N HIS A 130 -2.16 -7.31 -1.10
CA HIS A 130 -3.51 -7.42 -1.63
C HIS A 130 -4.41 -8.15 -0.63
N PHE A 131 -5.62 -7.65 -0.46
CA PHE A 131 -6.65 -8.29 0.34
C PHE A 131 -7.64 -8.98 -0.59
N ASP A 132 -7.87 -10.26 -0.35
CA ASP A 132 -8.86 -11.09 -1.01
C ASP A 132 -9.68 -11.84 0.05
N ALA A 133 -10.80 -12.44 -0.35
CA ALA A 133 -11.74 -13.12 0.54
C ALA A 133 -11.08 -14.18 1.45
N ASP A 134 -9.98 -14.79 1.01
CA ASP A 134 -9.35 -15.92 1.68
C ASP A 134 -8.17 -15.51 2.58
N ASN A 135 -7.60 -14.31 2.38
CA ASN A 135 -6.37 -13.88 3.02
C ASN A 135 -6.52 -12.70 4.00
N TRP A 136 -7.74 -12.17 4.20
CA TRP A 136 -7.97 -10.94 4.96
C TRP A 136 -7.31 -10.93 6.35
N GLU A 137 -7.42 -12.01 7.11
CA GLU A 137 -6.88 -12.09 8.47
C GLU A 137 -5.34 -12.08 8.47
N GLU A 138 -4.73 -12.94 7.64
CA GLU A 138 -3.27 -13.02 7.49
C GLU A 138 -2.67 -11.71 6.98
N ALA A 139 -3.29 -11.09 5.97
CA ALA A 139 -2.86 -9.81 5.42
C ALA A 139 -2.95 -8.69 6.47
N THR A 140 -4.02 -8.70 7.29
CA THR A 140 -4.19 -7.72 8.39
C THR A 140 -3.12 -7.90 9.46
N GLU A 141 -2.82 -9.13 9.88
CA GLU A 141 -1.75 -9.40 10.85
C GLU A 141 -0.36 -9.04 10.31
N TYR A 142 -0.11 -9.34 9.03
CA TYR A 142 1.14 -8.97 8.37
C TYR A 142 1.35 -7.46 8.37
N VAL A 143 0.35 -6.71 7.90
CA VAL A 143 0.40 -5.24 7.88
C VAL A 143 0.57 -4.69 9.30
N SER A 144 -0.12 -5.27 10.27
CA SER A 144 -0.04 -4.83 11.67
C SER A 144 1.37 -4.97 12.25
N ARG A 145 2.03 -6.10 11.98
CA ARG A 145 3.43 -6.31 12.39
C ARG A 145 4.38 -5.37 11.67
N ALA A 146 4.24 -5.24 10.35
CA ALA A 146 5.09 -4.36 9.55
C ALA A 146 5.02 -2.89 10.01
N LEU A 147 3.85 -2.44 10.48
CA LEU A 147 3.67 -1.09 11.03
C LEU A 147 4.12 -0.95 12.49
N SER A 148 4.29 -2.05 13.23
CA SER A 148 4.69 -2.06 14.65
C SER A 148 6.19 -2.25 14.88
N ASP A 149 6.91 -2.87 13.93
CA ASP A 149 8.31 -3.31 14.10
C ASP A 149 9.39 -2.22 13.87
N ASP A 150 9.01 -0.93 13.75
CA ASP A 150 9.94 0.23 13.74
C ASP A 150 9.52 1.28 14.77
#